data_AF-A0A316X336-F1
#
_entry.id   AF-A0A316X336-F1
#
_cell.length_a   1.000
_cell.length_b   1.000
_cell.length_c   1.000
_cell.angle_alpha   90.00
_cell.angle_beta   90.00
_cell.angle_gamma   90.00
#
_symmetry.space_group_name_H-M   'P 1'
#
loop_
_entity.id
_entity.type
_entity.pdbx_description
1 polymer ?
#
loop_
_entity_poly.entity_id
_entity_poly.type
_entity_poly.pdbx_seq_one_letter_code
_entity_poly.pdbx_strand_id
1 'polypeptide(L)'
;MYLKIYNIMEVFNSYKKIIESALNNDNSLNLSLNESAYARTKFFSLNDYESSKKELSRPRDLELLASGLGIKEITEQKVGHHPDFVHLKGTKNKENHNIVSVFIDVKGSTNLYKKYDNETIFIITDTIQLLGINLVKIFGGFIHRLQGDGLFVYFGGKGVDKKSANTHALIATSLFNAFLENDLKQLFEQHGIEKIKTRIGIDFGDDKDVLWAMSGIGESSEVTTVSLHTSLAPKMQHYADSNGTVIGKNVIDFGEVDKDLYTPVDDERYIYKDPQKSFYYGQYKFNWLKFLKQLDFVVTSHFNGNIEIKPNRPNYLSELQSSTIKPIAEVNRPWLNR
;
A
#
# COMPACT_ATOMS: atom_id res chain seq x y z
N MET A 1 -14.29 -23.85 25.00
CA MET A 1 -12.95 -23.28 24.70
C MET A 1 -13.18 -21.91 24.07
N TYR A 2 -12.94 -20.83 24.82
CA TYR A 2 -13.25 -19.46 24.38
C TYR A 2 -12.32 -19.04 23.24
N LEU A 3 -12.87 -18.88 22.04
CA LEU A 3 -12.18 -18.25 20.92
C LEU A 3 -12.02 -16.76 21.23
N LYS A 4 -10.79 -16.33 21.49
CA LYS A 4 -10.43 -14.91 21.58
C LYS A 4 -10.81 -14.23 20.27
N ILE A 5 -11.75 -13.30 20.33
CA ILE A 5 -12.08 -12.38 19.25
C ILE A 5 -10.90 -11.40 19.16
N TYR A 6 -10.06 -11.51 18.13
CA TYR A 6 -9.07 -10.49 17.83
C TYR A 6 -9.81 -9.28 17.25
N ASN A 7 -9.73 -8.15 17.95
CA ASN A 7 -10.30 -6.90 17.47
C ASN A 7 -9.35 -6.32 16.42
N ILE A 8 -9.91 -6.08 15.25
CA ILE A 8 -9.25 -5.76 13.99
C ILE A 8 -8.87 -4.27 13.86
N MET A 9 -9.28 -3.46 14.83
CA MET A 9 -9.00 -2.03 14.90
C MET A 9 -7.50 -1.67 15.04
N GLU A 10 -6.55 -2.62 15.00
CA GLU A 10 -5.13 -2.38 15.27
C GLU A 10 -4.13 -2.69 14.14
N VAL A 11 -4.57 -3.07 12.92
CA VAL A 11 -3.65 -3.48 11.83
C VAL A 11 -2.51 -2.47 11.58
N PHE A 12 -2.82 -1.18 11.69
CA PHE A 12 -1.83 -0.11 11.54
C PHE A 12 -1.49 0.61 12.85
N ASN A 13 -2.07 0.18 13.99
CA ASN A 13 -1.92 0.86 15.26
C ASN A 13 -0.47 0.84 15.76
N SER A 14 0.28 -0.23 15.48
CA SER A 14 1.72 -0.27 15.80
C SER A 14 2.49 0.83 15.07
N TYR A 15 2.18 1.12 13.80
CA TYR A 15 2.78 2.23 13.05
C TYR A 15 2.33 3.59 13.61
N LYS A 16 1.03 3.73 13.89
CA LYS A 16 0.45 4.94 14.47
C LYS A 16 1.10 5.28 15.83
N LYS A 17 1.26 4.30 16.72
CA LYS A 17 1.88 4.46 18.05
C LYS A 17 3.33 4.93 17.97
N ILE A 18 4.11 4.46 17.01
CA ILE A 18 5.48 4.94 16.79
C ILE A 18 5.46 6.41 16.38
N ILE A 19 4.61 6.78 15.42
CA ILE A 19 4.49 8.17 14.95
C ILE A 19 4.02 9.07 16.10
N GLU A 20 3.01 8.64 16.86
CA GLU A 20 2.53 9.36 18.04
C GLU A 20 3.62 9.51 19.11
N SER A 21 4.40 8.46 19.37
CA SER A 21 5.53 8.51 20.31
C SER A 21 6.60 9.52 19.86
N ALA A 22 6.93 9.53 18.57
CA ALA A 22 7.87 10.50 18.00
C ALA A 22 7.35 11.94 18.12
N LEU A 23 6.07 12.17 17.77
CA LEU A 23 5.44 13.50 17.85
C LEU A 23 5.35 14.02 19.29
N ASN A 24 5.05 13.16 20.27
CA ASN A 24 4.96 13.52 21.68
C ASN A 24 6.33 13.80 22.31
N ASN A 25 7.40 13.18 21.78
CA ASN A 25 8.76 13.36 22.28
C ASN A 25 9.33 14.76 21.95
N ASP A 26 8.82 15.39 20.89
CA ASP A 26 9.40 16.60 20.33
C ASP A 26 8.53 17.84 20.59
N ASN A 27 8.27 18.11 21.87
CA ASN A 27 7.74 19.41 22.35
C ASN A 27 8.83 20.52 22.35
N SER A 28 9.92 20.32 21.61
CA SER A 28 11.18 21.07 21.78
C SER A 28 11.15 22.52 21.27
N LEU A 29 10.17 22.91 20.45
CA LEU A 29 10.05 24.29 19.95
C LEU A 29 9.33 25.25 20.89
N ASN A 30 8.76 24.77 22.01
CA ASN A 30 8.12 25.64 23.01
C ASN A 30 9.08 26.17 24.09
N LEU A 31 10.40 25.93 23.97
CA LEU A 31 11.38 26.40 24.94
C LEU A 31 12.36 27.39 24.32
N SER A 32 12.14 28.65 24.73
CA SER A 32 12.94 29.85 24.55
C SER A 32 14.45 29.62 24.49
N LEU A 33 15.10 30.49 23.70
CA LEU A 33 16.52 30.81 23.56
C LEU A 33 17.28 31.05 24.90
N ASN A 34 17.29 30.09 25.82
CA ASN A 34 18.19 30.10 26.96
C ASN A 34 18.85 28.73 27.09
N GLU A 35 20.11 28.71 26.67
CA GLU A 35 21.05 27.64 26.92
C GLU A 35 21.14 27.34 28.42
N SER A 36 20.90 26.08 28.78
CA SER A 36 21.74 25.39 29.74
C SER A 36 21.60 23.88 29.54
N ALA A 37 22.75 23.22 29.63
CA ALA A 37 22.97 21.81 29.33
C ALA A 37 22.26 20.87 30.33
N TYR A 38 20.97 20.66 30.14
CA TYR A 38 20.30 19.44 30.61
C TYR A 38 20.24 18.47 29.44
N ALA A 39 20.87 17.30 29.61
CA ALA A 39 20.68 16.16 28.73
C ALA A 39 19.17 15.93 28.60
N ARG A 40 18.61 16.31 27.45
CA ARG A 40 17.21 16.09 27.13
C ARG A 40 17.03 14.60 26.96
N THR A 41 16.41 13.94 27.94
CA THR A 41 16.00 12.55 27.80
C THR A 41 14.93 12.51 26.71
N LYS A 42 15.30 12.11 25.49
CA LYS A 42 14.32 11.72 24.47
C LYS A 42 13.56 10.51 25.02
N PHE A 43 12.24 10.62 25.11
CA PHE A 43 11.35 9.53 25.51
C PHE A 43 11.17 8.48 24.41
N PHE A 44 11.46 8.83 23.15
CA PHE A 44 11.48 7.91 22.01
C PHE A 44 12.57 8.30 21.00
N SER A 45 13.69 7.58 21.03
CA SER A 45 14.89 7.82 20.23
C SER A 45 14.96 6.96 18.97
N LEU A 46 15.95 7.21 18.10
CA LEU A 46 16.27 6.28 16.99
C LEU A 46 16.53 4.84 17.46
N ASN A 47 17.11 4.63 18.64
CA ASN A 47 17.36 3.27 19.14
C ASN A 47 16.05 2.55 19.50
N ASP A 48 15.09 3.29 20.05
CA ASP A 48 13.75 2.77 20.33
C ASP A 48 13.04 2.45 19.01
N TYR A 49 13.15 3.34 18.04
CA TYR A 49 12.62 3.13 16.69
C TYR A 49 13.21 1.90 16.00
N GLU A 50 14.53 1.71 16.01
CA GLU A 50 15.18 0.53 15.42
C GLU A 50 14.74 -0.79 16.07
N SER A 51 14.40 -0.75 17.36
CA SER A 51 13.82 -1.91 18.06
C SER A 51 12.40 -2.17 17.58
N SER A 52 11.54 -1.15 17.51
CA SER A 52 10.16 -1.27 17.01
C SER A 52 10.11 -1.64 15.52
N LYS A 53 11.04 -1.15 14.69
CA LYS A 53 11.15 -1.45 13.26
C LYS A 53 11.36 -2.93 12.99
N LYS A 54 12.11 -3.62 13.85
CA LYS A 54 12.28 -5.09 13.77
C LYS A 54 10.96 -5.81 14.03
N GLU A 55 10.16 -5.35 14.98
CA GLU A 55 8.84 -5.92 15.28
C GLU A 55 7.83 -5.63 14.14
N LEU A 56 7.87 -4.43 13.57
CA LEU A 56 7.02 -4.03 12.44
C LEU A 56 7.37 -4.73 11.13
N SER A 57 8.50 -5.43 11.03
CA SER A 57 8.92 -6.09 9.79
C SER A 57 8.00 -7.24 9.35
N ARG A 58 7.10 -7.71 10.23
CA ARG A 58 6.10 -8.77 9.97
C ARG A 58 4.75 -8.49 10.63
N PRO A 59 3.92 -7.61 10.03
CA PRO A 59 2.59 -7.31 10.53
C PRO A 59 1.65 -8.50 10.28
N ARG A 60 1.54 -9.39 11.27
CA ARG A 60 0.76 -10.65 11.22
C ARG A 60 -0.66 -10.49 10.70
N ASP A 61 -1.31 -9.36 10.99
CA ASP A 61 -2.68 -9.10 10.52
C ASP A 61 -2.73 -8.88 9.01
N LEU A 62 -1.74 -8.20 8.43
CA LEU A 62 -1.62 -8.05 6.98
C LEU A 62 -1.25 -9.37 6.31
N GLU A 63 -0.43 -10.20 6.96
CA GLU A 63 -0.10 -11.56 6.46
C GLU A 63 -1.35 -12.45 6.41
N LEU A 64 -2.16 -12.46 7.47
CA LEU A 64 -3.43 -13.19 7.52
C LEU A 64 -4.41 -12.71 6.44
N LEU A 65 -4.44 -11.41 6.20
CA LEU A 65 -5.25 -10.79 5.16
C LEU A 65 -4.82 -11.23 3.75
N ALA A 66 -3.53 -11.11 3.44
CA ALA A 66 -2.99 -11.54 2.16
C ALA A 66 -3.18 -13.06 1.93
N SER A 67 -2.96 -13.87 2.97
CA SER A 67 -3.22 -15.31 2.92
C SER A 67 -4.70 -15.62 2.66
N GLY A 68 -5.62 -14.86 3.28
CA GLY A 68 -7.05 -14.97 3.02
C GLY A 68 -7.45 -14.65 1.58
N LEU A 69 -6.61 -13.93 0.84
CA LEU A 69 -6.79 -13.61 -0.58
C LEU A 69 -6.03 -14.54 -1.52
N GLY A 70 -5.37 -15.58 -0.99
CA GLY A 70 -4.52 -16.47 -1.78
C GLY A 70 -3.25 -15.79 -2.29
N ILE A 71 -2.87 -14.65 -1.72
CA ILE A 71 -1.68 -13.90 -2.13
C ILE A 71 -0.46 -14.52 -1.46
N LYS A 72 0.55 -14.82 -2.28
CA LYS A 72 1.84 -15.32 -1.79
C LYS A 72 2.73 -14.13 -1.44
N GLU A 73 3.03 -14.00 -0.14
CA GLU A 73 4.01 -13.02 0.34
C GLU A 73 5.40 -13.26 -0.26
N ILE A 74 6.13 -12.17 -0.44
CA ILE A 74 7.53 -12.18 -0.87
C ILE A 74 8.42 -11.73 0.29
N THR A 75 8.97 -12.70 1.01
CA THR A 75 9.71 -12.48 2.26
C THR A 75 11.13 -11.97 2.01
N GLU A 76 11.81 -12.53 1.02
CA GLU A 76 13.21 -12.23 0.67
C GLU A 76 13.27 -11.34 -0.58
N GLN A 77 13.22 -10.02 -0.36
CA GLN A 77 13.32 -9.04 -1.43
C GLN A 77 14.52 -8.11 -1.22
N LYS A 78 15.24 -7.80 -2.31
CA LYS A 78 16.22 -6.71 -2.36
C LYS A 78 15.66 -5.56 -3.21
N VAL A 79 15.90 -4.33 -2.77
CA VAL A 79 15.49 -3.13 -3.53
C VAL A 79 16.12 -3.18 -4.92
N GLY A 80 15.34 -2.87 -5.95
CA GLY A 80 15.81 -2.82 -7.34
C GLY A 80 15.94 -4.17 -8.04
N HIS A 81 15.60 -5.27 -7.35
CA HIS A 81 15.77 -6.63 -7.85
C HIS A 81 14.44 -7.38 -7.87
N HIS A 82 13.78 -7.38 -9.03
CA HIS A 82 12.66 -8.31 -9.27
C HIS A 82 13.23 -9.72 -9.48
N PRO A 83 12.77 -10.76 -8.74
CA PRO A 83 13.40 -12.08 -8.73
C PRO A 83 13.41 -12.74 -10.10
N ASP A 84 12.33 -12.59 -10.87
CA ASP A 84 12.24 -13.19 -12.21
C ASP A 84 13.22 -12.59 -13.23
N PHE A 85 13.69 -11.36 -13.00
CA PHE A 85 14.51 -10.61 -13.94
C PHE A 85 15.92 -10.32 -13.39
N VAL A 86 16.23 -10.74 -12.16
CA VAL A 86 17.53 -10.49 -11.52
C VAL A 86 18.72 -11.03 -12.33
N HIS A 87 18.48 -12.12 -13.08
CA HIS A 87 19.44 -12.76 -13.96
C HIS A 87 19.90 -11.86 -15.13
N LEU A 88 19.17 -10.76 -15.43
CA LEU A 88 19.58 -9.79 -16.44
C LEU A 88 20.71 -8.88 -15.94
N LYS A 89 20.91 -8.76 -14.62
CA LYS A 89 21.95 -7.90 -14.03
C LYS A 89 23.34 -8.37 -14.47
N GLY A 90 24.17 -7.43 -14.90
CA GLY A 90 25.51 -7.69 -15.42
C GLY A 90 25.55 -8.30 -16.83
N THR A 91 24.40 -8.42 -17.50
CA THR A 91 24.29 -9.01 -18.84
C THR A 91 23.86 -7.98 -19.88
N LYS A 92 23.94 -8.33 -21.17
CA LYS A 92 23.33 -7.58 -22.27
C LYS A 92 21.94 -8.12 -22.66
N ASN A 93 21.46 -9.13 -21.93
CA ASN A 93 20.19 -9.79 -22.22
C ASN A 93 19.02 -8.86 -21.90
N LYS A 94 17.91 -9.11 -22.57
CA LYS A 94 16.67 -8.37 -22.40
C LYS A 94 15.51 -9.34 -22.52
N GLU A 95 14.43 -9.06 -21.82
CA GLU A 95 13.24 -9.89 -21.82
C GLU A 95 11.99 -9.00 -21.88
N ASN A 96 11.01 -9.41 -22.68
CA ASN A 96 9.71 -8.77 -22.71
C ASN A 96 8.77 -9.49 -21.73
N HIS A 97 8.19 -8.76 -20.77
CA HIS A 97 7.25 -9.33 -19.82
C HIS A 97 6.41 -8.25 -19.16
N ASN A 98 5.10 -8.48 -19.06
CA ASN A 98 4.16 -7.55 -18.45
C ASN A 98 4.50 -7.22 -16.98
N ILE A 99 4.11 -6.03 -16.54
CA ILE A 99 4.19 -5.64 -15.13
C ILE A 99 3.23 -4.49 -14.83
N VAL A 100 2.74 -4.42 -13.60
CA VAL A 100 2.10 -3.22 -13.04
C VAL A 100 3.19 -2.34 -12.42
N SER A 101 3.27 -1.08 -12.82
CA SER A 101 4.16 -0.07 -12.24
C SER A 101 3.37 0.87 -11.34
N VAL A 102 3.83 1.05 -10.10
CA VAL A 102 3.17 1.90 -9.09
C VAL A 102 4.15 2.91 -8.54
N PHE A 103 3.77 4.18 -8.55
CA PHE A 103 4.52 5.28 -7.96
C PHE A 103 3.73 5.90 -6.83
N ILE A 104 4.34 5.97 -5.65
CA ILE A 104 3.76 6.51 -4.42
C ILE A 104 4.63 7.71 -4.00
N ASP A 105 4.00 8.87 -3.81
CA ASP A 105 4.63 10.09 -3.32
C ASP A 105 3.93 10.52 -2.03
N VAL A 106 4.73 10.88 -1.02
CA VAL A 106 4.24 11.39 0.27
C VAL A 106 4.45 12.90 0.27
N LYS A 107 3.36 13.65 0.09
CA LYS A 107 3.39 15.12 0.06
C LYS A 107 3.19 15.70 1.44
N GLY A 108 3.85 16.84 1.66
CA GLY A 108 3.68 17.64 2.88
C GLY A 108 4.58 17.21 4.04
N SER A 109 5.42 16.18 3.87
CA SER A 109 6.45 15.80 4.84
C SER A 109 7.41 16.95 5.15
N THR A 110 7.70 17.80 4.16
CA THR A 110 8.53 19.01 4.33
C THR A 110 7.94 20.02 5.33
N ASN A 111 6.64 19.98 5.61
CA ASN A 111 6.03 20.83 6.63
C ASN A 111 6.41 20.40 8.06
N LEU A 112 6.85 19.16 8.27
CA LEU A 112 7.29 18.68 9.58
C LEU A 112 8.52 19.46 10.07
N TYR A 113 9.41 19.92 9.17
CA TYR A 113 10.57 20.74 9.51
C TYR A 113 10.22 22.08 10.17
N LYS A 114 8.96 22.54 10.06
CA LYS A 114 8.51 23.73 10.78
C LYS A 114 8.34 23.49 12.28
N LYS A 115 8.20 22.22 12.70
CA LYS A 115 7.79 21.84 14.06
C LYS A 115 8.71 20.85 14.77
N TYR A 116 9.49 20.07 14.03
CA TYR A 116 10.18 18.91 14.55
C TYR A 116 11.64 18.88 14.13
N ASP A 117 12.47 18.21 14.93
CA ASP A 117 13.88 17.96 14.60
C ASP A 117 14.04 16.85 13.54
N ASN A 118 15.22 16.76 12.95
CA ASN A 118 15.51 15.80 11.87
C ASN A 118 15.30 14.34 12.30
N GLU A 119 15.49 14.02 13.58
CA GLU A 119 15.37 12.66 14.11
C GLU A 119 13.89 12.26 14.18
N THR A 120 13.05 13.11 14.74
CA THR A 120 11.59 12.94 14.79
C THR A 120 11.02 12.83 13.37
N ILE A 121 11.45 13.71 12.47
CA ILE A 121 11.01 13.69 11.06
C ILE A 121 11.39 12.37 10.40
N PHE A 122 12.65 11.93 10.59
CA PHE A 122 13.11 10.65 10.06
C PHE A 122 12.26 9.48 10.57
N ILE A 123 12.00 9.41 11.87
CA ILE A 123 11.16 8.34 12.46
C ILE A 123 9.78 8.35 11.82
N ILE A 124 9.15 9.52 11.67
CA ILE A 124 7.81 9.64 11.06
C ILE A 124 7.82 9.18 9.60
N THR A 125 8.72 9.73 8.78
CA THR A 125 8.77 9.42 7.34
C THR A 125 9.19 7.99 7.07
N ASP A 126 10.15 7.45 7.83
CA ASP A 126 10.61 6.07 7.68
C ASP A 126 9.54 5.08 8.16
N THR A 127 8.74 5.41 9.19
CA THR A 127 7.59 4.58 9.60
C THR A 127 6.53 4.51 8.51
N ILE A 128 6.21 5.63 7.86
CA ILE A 128 5.26 5.67 6.73
C ILE A 128 5.81 4.88 5.55
N GLN A 129 7.09 5.06 5.21
CA GLN A 129 7.72 4.32 4.12
C GLN A 129 7.79 2.81 4.42
N LEU A 130 8.08 2.42 5.65
CA LEU A 130 8.09 1.03 6.12
C LEU A 130 6.72 0.36 5.96
N LEU A 131 5.63 1.07 6.28
CA LEU A 131 4.29 0.56 6.02
C LEU A 131 4.08 0.28 4.53
N GLY A 132 4.45 1.24 3.67
CA GLY A 132 4.35 1.06 2.22
C GLY A 132 5.16 -0.14 1.73
N ILE A 133 6.37 -0.33 2.27
CA ILE A 133 7.23 -1.48 1.97
C ILE A 133 6.54 -2.79 2.38
N ASN A 134 6.00 -2.86 3.59
CA ASN A 134 5.34 -4.07 4.10
C ASN A 134 4.08 -4.40 3.32
N LEU A 135 3.23 -3.42 3.02
CA LEU A 135 2.04 -3.62 2.17
C LEU A 135 2.44 -4.15 0.79
N VAL A 136 3.47 -3.58 0.16
CA VAL A 136 3.90 -4.06 -1.16
C VAL A 136 4.40 -5.50 -1.08
N LYS A 137 5.29 -5.83 -0.15
CA LYS A 137 5.85 -7.19 -0.01
C LYS A 137 4.80 -8.25 0.32
N ILE A 138 3.90 -7.94 1.24
CA ILE A 138 2.85 -8.85 1.72
C ILE A 138 1.84 -9.14 0.61
N PHE A 139 1.52 -8.12 -0.19
CA PHE A 139 0.60 -8.25 -1.32
C PHE A 139 1.30 -8.68 -2.62
N GLY A 140 2.49 -9.26 -2.54
CA GLY A 140 3.17 -9.90 -3.68
C GLY A 140 3.81 -8.92 -4.67
N GLY A 141 4.10 -7.69 -4.25
CA GLY A 141 4.82 -6.70 -5.02
C GLY A 141 6.31 -6.61 -4.67
N PHE A 142 7.02 -5.78 -5.42
CA PHE A 142 8.47 -5.61 -5.35
C PHE A 142 8.87 -4.14 -5.25
N ILE A 143 9.60 -3.77 -4.21
CA ILE A 143 10.29 -2.47 -4.11
C ILE A 143 11.38 -2.34 -5.18
N HIS A 144 11.15 -1.49 -6.18
CA HIS A 144 12.18 -1.18 -7.17
C HIS A 144 13.08 -0.03 -6.69
N ARG A 145 12.50 1.07 -6.18
CA ARG A 145 13.27 2.19 -5.62
C ARG A 145 12.58 2.80 -4.41
N LEU A 146 13.41 3.27 -3.48
CA LEU A 146 13.05 4.24 -2.45
C LEU A 146 13.46 5.62 -2.98
N GLN A 147 12.53 6.58 -3.03
CA GLN A 147 12.81 7.93 -3.55
C GLN A 147 12.36 8.97 -2.52
N GLY A 148 13.29 9.37 -1.64
CA GLY A 148 12.91 10.15 -0.46
C GLY A 148 11.96 9.34 0.42
N ASP A 149 10.78 9.91 0.69
CA ASP A 149 9.65 9.28 1.38
C ASP A 149 8.68 8.53 0.43
N GLY A 150 8.91 8.60 -0.88
CA GLY A 150 8.15 7.90 -1.91
C GLY A 150 8.69 6.51 -2.24
N LEU A 151 7.90 5.76 -3.02
CA LEU A 151 8.18 4.40 -3.47
C LEU A 151 7.91 4.27 -4.97
N PHE A 152 8.81 3.58 -5.68
CA PHE A 152 8.52 3.02 -7.00
C PHE A 152 8.56 1.49 -6.88
N VAL A 153 7.43 0.85 -7.20
CA VAL A 153 7.24 -0.58 -6.98
C VAL A 153 6.59 -1.25 -8.17
N TYR A 154 6.76 -2.56 -8.26
CA TYR A 154 6.16 -3.43 -9.27
C TYR A 154 5.20 -4.44 -8.64
N PHE A 155 4.15 -4.82 -9.37
CA PHE A 155 3.33 -6.01 -9.08
C PHE A 155 3.21 -6.88 -10.33
N GLY A 156 3.24 -8.20 -10.15
CA GLY A 156 3.24 -9.18 -11.24
C GLY A 156 4.52 -10.00 -11.28
N GLY A 157 4.90 -10.46 -12.47
CA GLY A 157 6.03 -11.38 -12.64
C GLY A 157 5.62 -12.69 -13.30
N LYS A 158 6.59 -13.59 -13.48
CA LYS A 158 6.38 -14.87 -14.14
C LYS A 158 5.44 -15.74 -13.30
N GLY A 159 4.39 -16.24 -13.94
CA GLY A 159 3.39 -17.09 -13.28
C GLY A 159 2.37 -16.35 -12.43
N VAL A 160 2.35 -15.01 -12.47
CA VAL A 160 1.28 -14.19 -11.87
C VAL A 160 0.32 -13.76 -12.97
N ASP A 161 -0.97 -14.01 -12.77
CA ASP A 161 -2.01 -13.55 -13.69
C ASP A 161 -2.10 -12.01 -13.72
N LYS A 162 -2.39 -11.45 -14.90
CA LYS A 162 -2.43 -9.99 -15.14
C LYS A 162 -3.50 -9.29 -14.32
N LYS A 163 -4.68 -9.91 -14.17
CA LYS A 163 -5.78 -9.38 -13.36
C LYS A 163 -5.43 -9.42 -11.89
N SER A 164 -4.83 -10.51 -11.42
CA SER A 164 -4.35 -10.63 -10.04
C SER A 164 -3.27 -9.59 -9.72
N ALA A 165 -2.29 -9.37 -10.62
CA ALA A 165 -1.26 -8.35 -10.44
C ALA A 165 -1.85 -6.94 -10.26
N ASN A 166 -2.82 -6.56 -11.11
CA ASN A 166 -3.54 -5.30 -11.00
C ASN A 166 -4.33 -5.22 -9.68
N THR A 167 -5.05 -6.28 -9.34
CA THR A 167 -5.86 -6.35 -8.10
C THR A 167 -4.98 -6.19 -6.86
N HIS A 168 -3.84 -6.86 -6.79
CA HIS A 168 -2.91 -6.76 -5.65
C HIS A 168 -2.35 -5.35 -5.51
N ALA A 169 -1.97 -4.71 -6.62
CA ALA A 169 -1.52 -3.31 -6.63
C ALA A 169 -2.61 -2.36 -6.10
N LEU A 170 -3.86 -2.53 -6.55
CA LEU A 170 -4.99 -1.73 -6.10
C LEU A 170 -5.29 -1.95 -4.61
N ILE A 171 -5.26 -3.19 -4.11
CA ILE A 171 -5.50 -3.48 -2.68
C ILE A 171 -4.40 -2.84 -1.82
N ALA A 172 -3.12 -3.10 -2.13
CA ALA A 172 -2.00 -2.60 -1.34
C ALA A 172 -1.99 -1.06 -1.26
N THR A 173 -2.20 -0.39 -2.40
CA THR A 173 -2.23 1.08 -2.47
C THR A 173 -3.47 1.68 -1.80
N SER A 174 -4.61 0.99 -1.88
CA SER A 174 -5.83 1.45 -1.19
C SER A 174 -5.69 1.33 0.33
N LEU A 175 -5.10 0.24 0.83
CA LEU A 175 -4.79 0.08 2.26
C LEU A 175 -3.80 1.15 2.75
N PHE A 176 -2.81 1.51 1.92
CA PHE A 176 -1.88 2.58 2.24
C PHE A 176 -2.59 3.95 2.36
N ASN A 177 -3.48 4.28 1.42
CA ASN A 177 -4.32 5.48 1.51
C ASN A 177 -5.24 5.47 2.73
N ALA A 178 -5.82 4.31 3.07
CA ALA A 178 -6.70 4.16 4.23
C ALA A 178 -5.98 4.50 5.55
N PHE A 179 -4.72 4.06 5.71
CA PHE A 179 -3.92 4.41 6.87
C PHE A 179 -3.67 5.92 6.98
N LEU A 180 -3.26 6.59 5.89
CA LEU A 180 -3.00 8.02 5.95
C LEU A 180 -4.26 8.86 6.19
N GLU A 181 -5.37 8.50 5.54
CA GLU A 181 -6.62 9.26 5.64
C GLU A 181 -7.32 9.04 6.99
N ASN A 182 -7.31 7.82 7.53
CA ASN A 182 -8.09 7.47 8.72
C ASN A 182 -7.27 7.51 10.01
N ASP A 183 -6.04 7.00 10.00
CA ASP A 183 -5.25 6.80 11.23
C ASP A 183 -4.34 7.98 11.55
N LEU A 184 -3.68 8.55 10.53
CA LEU A 184 -2.70 9.62 10.73
C LEU A 184 -3.29 11.02 10.62
N LYS A 185 -4.35 11.22 9.84
CA LYS A 185 -4.97 12.53 9.67
C LYS A 185 -5.34 13.18 11.00
N GLN A 186 -6.05 12.45 11.86
CA GLN A 186 -6.46 12.97 13.17
C GLN A 186 -5.25 13.24 14.07
N LEU A 187 -4.24 12.35 14.05
CA LEU A 187 -3.02 12.50 14.83
C LEU A 187 -2.25 13.77 14.42
N PHE A 188 -2.04 14.00 13.13
CA PHE A 188 -1.39 15.20 12.64
C PHE A 188 -2.18 16.48 12.93
N GLU A 189 -3.51 16.44 12.80
CA GLU A 189 -4.38 17.57 13.16
C GLU A 189 -4.27 17.93 14.65
N GLN A 190 -4.20 16.94 15.56
CA GLN A 190 -4.02 17.16 17.00
C GLN A 190 -2.69 17.85 17.36
N HIS A 191 -1.63 17.56 16.61
CA HIS A 191 -0.33 18.25 16.73
C HIS A 191 -0.23 19.54 15.90
N GLY A 192 -1.34 19.96 15.26
CA GLY A 192 -1.42 21.17 14.42
C GLY A 192 -0.51 21.11 13.20
N ILE A 193 -0.23 19.93 12.67
CA ILE A 193 0.62 19.69 11.50
C ILE A 193 -0.27 19.77 10.26
N GLU A 194 0.23 20.42 9.21
CA GLU A 194 -0.46 20.40 7.92
C GLU A 194 -0.51 18.97 7.38
N LYS A 195 -1.65 18.60 6.78
CA LYS A 195 -1.91 17.22 6.33
C LYS A 195 -0.78 16.67 5.45
N ILE A 196 -0.10 15.63 5.95
CA ILE A 196 0.72 14.73 5.13
C ILE A 196 -0.24 13.85 4.33
N LYS A 197 0.01 13.73 3.04
CA LYS A 197 -0.90 13.10 2.09
C LYS A 197 -0.15 12.20 1.13
N THR A 198 -0.83 11.23 0.55
CA THR A 198 -0.30 10.45 -0.58
C THR A 198 -0.83 10.91 -1.91
N ARG A 199 -0.02 10.66 -2.93
CA ARG A 199 -0.44 10.62 -4.33
C ARG A 199 0.09 9.35 -4.96
N ILE A 200 -0.79 8.62 -5.61
CA ILE A 200 -0.45 7.32 -6.21
C ILE A 200 -0.79 7.34 -7.70
N GLY A 201 0.15 6.89 -8.52
CA GLY A 201 -0.05 6.64 -9.94
C GLY A 201 0.23 5.18 -10.28
N ILE A 202 -0.67 4.54 -11.02
CA ILE A 202 -0.56 3.12 -11.36
C ILE A 202 -0.80 2.95 -12.85
N ASP A 203 0.07 2.20 -13.52
CA ASP A 203 -0.19 1.77 -14.89
C ASP A 203 0.26 0.33 -15.13
N PHE A 204 -0.35 -0.31 -16.12
CA PHE A 204 -0.02 -1.67 -16.53
C PHE A 204 0.54 -1.65 -17.95
N GLY A 205 1.71 -2.25 -18.13
CA GLY A 205 2.26 -2.53 -19.45
C GLY A 205 2.15 -4.02 -19.76
N ASP A 206 1.63 -4.35 -20.95
CA ASP A 206 1.51 -5.73 -21.39
C ASP A 206 2.85 -6.29 -21.91
N ASP A 207 2.92 -7.59 -22.18
CA ASP A 207 4.16 -8.31 -22.49
C ASP A 207 4.99 -7.66 -23.59
N LYS A 208 4.33 -7.20 -24.66
CA LYS A 208 4.98 -6.54 -25.80
C LYS A 208 5.41 -5.09 -25.53
N ASP A 209 4.87 -4.47 -24.49
CA ASP A 209 5.01 -3.04 -24.19
C ASP A 209 6.01 -2.78 -23.06
N VAL A 210 6.58 -3.84 -22.46
CA VAL A 210 7.50 -3.77 -21.33
C VAL A 210 8.76 -4.58 -21.61
N LEU A 211 9.86 -3.88 -21.85
CA LEU A 211 11.19 -4.47 -22.01
C LEU A 211 11.96 -4.38 -20.68
N TRP A 212 12.28 -5.52 -20.09
CA TRP A 212 13.20 -5.63 -18.97
C TRP A 212 14.64 -5.69 -19.46
N ALA A 213 15.48 -4.83 -18.89
CA ALA A 213 16.90 -4.79 -19.19
C ALA A 213 17.70 -4.16 -18.03
N MET A 214 19.00 -4.39 -18.02
CA MET A 214 19.91 -3.62 -17.18
C MET A 214 20.10 -2.21 -17.75
N SER A 215 19.85 -1.20 -16.92
CA SER A 215 20.20 0.20 -17.16
C SER A 215 21.36 0.62 -16.26
N GLY A 216 22.25 1.48 -16.75
CA GLY A 216 23.43 1.95 -16.01
C GLY A 216 24.69 1.10 -16.22
N ILE A 217 25.68 1.27 -15.34
CA ILE A 217 27.03 0.67 -15.46
C ILE A 217 27.55 0.17 -14.11
N GLY A 218 28.17 -1.02 -14.10
CA GLY A 218 28.76 -1.61 -12.89
C GLY A 218 27.76 -1.69 -11.73
N GLU A 219 28.17 -1.25 -10.53
CA GLU A 219 27.28 -1.17 -9.36
C GLU A 219 26.30 0.00 -9.40
N SER A 220 26.52 0.97 -10.30
CA SER A 220 25.56 2.05 -10.61
C SER A 220 24.61 1.58 -11.71
N SER A 221 23.98 0.42 -11.50
CA SER A 221 23.05 -0.20 -12.44
C SER A 221 21.85 -0.82 -11.73
N GLU A 222 20.76 -0.94 -12.49
CA GLU A 222 19.52 -1.55 -12.04
C GLU A 222 18.88 -2.35 -13.18
N VAL A 223 18.25 -3.47 -12.84
CA VAL A 223 17.36 -4.16 -13.78
C VAL A 223 16.01 -3.46 -13.68
N THR A 224 15.60 -2.80 -14.77
CA THR A 224 14.40 -1.97 -14.79
C THR A 224 13.63 -2.16 -16.09
N THR A 225 12.47 -1.52 -16.18
CA THR A 225 11.60 -1.58 -17.33
C THR A 225 11.79 -0.38 -18.23
N VAL A 226 11.80 -0.63 -19.54
CA VAL A 226 11.66 0.38 -20.58
C VAL A 226 10.27 0.21 -21.17
N SER A 227 9.35 1.08 -20.76
CA SER A 227 7.95 1.04 -21.17
C SER A 227 7.33 2.43 -21.15
N LEU A 228 6.40 2.68 -22.09
CA LEU A 228 5.51 3.83 -22.02
C LEU A 228 4.73 3.81 -20.70
N HIS A 229 4.16 2.66 -20.32
CA HIS A 229 3.29 2.52 -19.15
C HIS A 229 4.03 2.81 -17.84
N THR A 230 5.25 2.28 -17.68
CA THR A 230 6.13 2.64 -16.56
C THR A 230 6.39 4.15 -16.51
N SER A 231 6.59 4.78 -17.66
CA SER A 231 6.85 6.22 -17.77
C SER A 231 5.61 7.10 -17.53
N LEU A 232 4.40 6.54 -17.68
CA LEU A 232 3.14 7.26 -17.46
C LEU A 232 2.65 7.19 -16.02
N ALA A 233 2.92 6.09 -15.30
CA ALA A 233 2.54 5.95 -13.89
C ALA A 233 2.97 7.14 -12.98
N PRO A 234 4.21 7.65 -13.01
CA PRO A 234 4.57 8.83 -12.20
C PRO A 234 3.91 10.12 -12.71
N LYS A 235 3.55 10.20 -14.01
CA LYS A 235 2.79 11.35 -14.51
C LYS A 235 1.35 11.33 -14.01
N MET A 236 0.72 10.16 -13.98
CA MET A 236 -0.61 9.97 -13.40
C MET A 236 -0.64 10.32 -11.91
N GLN A 237 0.40 9.93 -11.17
CA GLN A 237 0.58 10.32 -9.77
C GLN A 237 0.47 11.84 -9.56
N HIS A 238 1.01 12.66 -10.47
CA HIS A 238 0.91 14.12 -10.34
C HIS A 238 -0.54 14.64 -10.40
N TYR A 239 -1.42 13.95 -11.13
CA TYR A 239 -2.86 14.26 -11.25
C TYR A 239 -3.70 13.69 -10.10
N ALA A 240 -3.10 12.92 -9.19
CA ALA A 240 -3.84 12.40 -8.04
C ALA A 240 -4.19 13.52 -7.05
N ASP A 241 -5.44 13.48 -6.58
CA ASP A 241 -5.92 14.31 -5.48
C ASP A 241 -5.17 13.97 -4.18
N SER A 242 -5.41 14.74 -3.12
CA SER A 242 -4.88 14.45 -1.79
C SER A 242 -5.39 13.09 -1.31
N ASN A 243 -4.48 12.16 -0.98
CA ASN A 243 -4.81 10.76 -0.66
C ASN A 243 -5.56 10.07 -1.81
N GLY A 244 -5.20 10.42 -3.05
CA GLY A 244 -5.82 9.91 -4.26
C GLY A 244 -4.95 8.92 -5.02
N THR A 245 -5.59 8.13 -5.87
CA THR A 245 -4.94 7.22 -6.81
C THR A 245 -5.44 7.52 -8.22
N VAL A 246 -4.52 7.66 -9.18
CA VAL A 246 -4.85 7.76 -10.61
C VAL A 246 -4.30 6.52 -11.31
N ILE A 247 -5.15 5.91 -12.13
CA ILE A 247 -4.84 4.67 -12.84
C ILE A 247 -4.92 4.87 -14.35
N GLY A 248 -4.08 4.15 -15.08
CA GLY A 248 -4.10 4.11 -16.54
C GLY A 248 -5.23 3.25 -17.09
N LYS A 249 -5.55 3.47 -18.38
CA LYS A 249 -6.58 2.68 -19.07
C LYS A 249 -6.31 1.17 -19.03
N ASN A 250 -5.05 0.75 -19.11
CA ASN A 250 -4.69 -0.66 -19.05
C ASN A 250 -4.97 -1.28 -17.68
N VAL A 251 -4.85 -0.53 -16.58
CA VAL A 251 -5.21 -1.04 -15.24
C VAL A 251 -6.70 -1.40 -15.21
N ILE A 252 -7.55 -0.58 -15.85
CA ILE A 252 -8.98 -0.86 -15.96
C ILE A 252 -9.23 -2.09 -16.83
N ASP A 253 -8.60 -2.15 -18.00
CA ASP A 253 -8.88 -3.20 -18.99
C ASP A 253 -8.35 -4.56 -18.56
N PHE A 254 -7.10 -4.63 -18.09
CA PHE A 254 -6.46 -5.88 -17.66
C PHE A 254 -6.77 -6.24 -16.22
N GLY A 255 -7.11 -5.27 -15.38
CA GLY A 255 -7.61 -5.49 -14.02
C GLY A 255 -9.12 -5.77 -13.96
N GLU A 256 -9.84 -5.58 -15.08
CA GLU A 256 -11.30 -5.64 -15.16
C GLU A 256 -11.98 -4.79 -14.07
N VAL A 257 -11.49 -3.56 -13.89
CA VAL A 257 -11.97 -2.66 -12.83
C VAL A 257 -13.40 -2.21 -13.13
N ASP A 258 -14.29 -2.32 -12.15
CA ASP A 258 -15.68 -1.92 -12.29
C ASP A 258 -15.84 -0.44 -12.63
N LYS A 259 -16.78 -0.15 -13.53
CA LYS A 259 -17.02 1.21 -14.06
C LYS A 259 -17.38 2.24 -12.98
N ASP A 260 -17.94 1.78 -11.88
CA ASP A 260 -18.38 2.62 -10.76
C ASP A 260 -17.25 2.92 -9.74
N LEU A 261 -16.04 2.40 -10.00
CA LEU A 261 -14.81 2.62 -9.22
C LEU A 261 -13.87 3.64 -9.83
N TYR A 262 -14.16 4.22 -10.98
CA TYR A 262 -13.28 5.22 -11.58
C TYR A 262 -14.04 6.30 -12.32
N THR A 263 -13.40 7.46 -12.42
CA THR A 263 -13.87 8.61 -13.22
C THR A 263 -12.72 9.16 -14.03
N PRO A 264 -12.92 9.63 -15.27
CA PRO A 264 -11.86 10.28 -16.03
C PRO A 264 -11.25 11.45 -15.27
N VAL A 265 -9.96 11.72 -15.44
CA VAL A 265 -9.36 12.97 -14.96
C VAL A 265 -9.84 14.09 -15.88
N ASP A 266 -10.64 15.03 -15.37
CA ASP A 266 -11.29 16.07 -16.17
C ASP A 266 -10.28 17.01 -16.86
N ASP A 267 -9.24 17.43 -16.14
CA ASP A 267 -8.25 18.41 -16.64
C ASP A 267 -7.36 17.86 -17.76
N GLU A 268 -7.08 16.55 -17.76
CA GLU A 268 -6.22 15.91 -18.75
C GLU A 268 -6.63 14.44 -18.96
N ARG A 269 -7.76 14.22 -19.64
CA ARG A 269 -8.29 12.86 -19.86
C ARG A 269 -7.26 11.91 -20.49
N TYR A 270 -6.46 12.40 -21.44
CA TYR A 270 -5.49 11.60 -22.19
C TYR A 270 -4.07 12.00 -21.81
N ILE A 271 -3.44 11.22 -20.93
CA ILE A 271 -2.08 11.47 -20.42
C ILE A 271 -1.00 11.31 -21.50
N TYR A 272 -1.30 10.58 -22.58
CA TYR A 272 -0.42 10.42 -23.73
C TYR A 272 -1.21 10.44 -25.03
N LYS A 273 -0.69 11.15 -26.03
CA LYS A 273 -1.32 11.36 -27.33
C LYS A 273 -0.26 11.19 -28.42
N ASP A 274 -0.50 10.30 -29.37
CA ASP A 274 0.22 10.18 -30.64
C ASP A 274 -0.82 10.29 -31.77
N PRO A 275 -1.13 11.52 -32.25
CA PRO A 275 -2.14 11.72 -33.28
C PRO A 275 -1.80 11.04 -34.61
N GLN A 276 -0.52 10.87 -34.93
CA GLN A 276 -0.10 10.21 -36.18
C GLN A 276 -0.51 8.74 -36.20
N LYS A 277 -0.50 8.09 -35.04
CA LYS A 277 -0.94 6.70 -34.86
C LYS A 277 -2.38 6.59 -34.35
N SER A 278 -3.11 7.69 -34.25
CA SER A 278 -4.46 7.74 -33.64
C SER A 278 -4.50 7.10 -32.24
N PHE A 279 -3.42 7.25 -31.46
CA PHE A 279 -3.30 6.64 -30.14
C PHE A 279 -3.48 7.68 -29.04
N TYR A 280 -4.51 7.49 -28.20
CA TYR A 280 -4.88 8.39 -27.12
C TYR A 280 -5.08 7.59 -25.84
N TYR A 281 -4.10 7.63 -24.94
CA TYR A 281 -4.08 6.82 -23.73
C TYR A 281 -4.69 7.55 -22.54
N GLY A 282 -5.73 6.98 -21.94
CA GLY A 282 -6.53 7.61 -20.90
C GLY A 282 -6.01 7.40 -19.47
N GLN A 283 -6.34 8.34 -18.58
CA GLN A 283 -6.12 8.24 -17.14
C GLN A 283 -7.40 8.53 -16.34
N TYR A 284 -7.51 7.91 -15.16
CA TYR A 284 -8.75 7.90 -14.37
C TYR A 284 -8.46 8.02 -12.87
N LYS A 285 -9.24 8.86 -12.16
CA LYS A 285 -9.27 8.89 -10.70
C LYS A 285 -9.94 7.61 -10.21
N PHE A 286 -9.22 6.84 -9.40
CA PHE A 286 -9.70 5.58 -8.82
C PHE A 286 -10.30 5.80 -7.43
N ASN A 287 -11.50 5.27 -7.22
CA ASN A 287 -12.21 5.32 -5.96
C ASN A 287 -11.77 4.17 -5.05
N TRP A 288 -10.55 4.29 -4.53
CA TRP A 288 -9.93 3.30 -3.64
C TRP A 288 -10.78 3.00 -2.40
N LEU A 289 -11.50 3.98 -1.87
CA LEU A 289 -12.35 3.81 -0.68
C LEU A 289 -13.55 2.91 -0.98
N LYS A 290 -14.22 3.15 -2.12
CA LYS A 290 -15.34 2.31 -2.55
C LYS A 290 -14.87 0.91 -2.92
N PHE A 291 -13.72 0.80 -3.58
CA PHE A 291 -13.10 -0.48 -3.89
C PHE A 291 -12.84 -1.30 -2.62
N LEU A 292 -12.19 -0.71 -1.60
CA LEU A 292 -11.97 -1.41 -0.33
C LEU A 292 -13.28 -1.88 0.29
N LYS A 293 -14.33 -1.06 0.27
CA LYS A 293 -15.65 -1.43 0.83
C LYS A 293 -16.35 -2.57 0.09
N GLN A 294 -15.98 -2.86 -1.15
CA GLN A 294 -16.50 -4.01 -1.91
C GLN A 294 -15.76 -5.32 -1.59
N LEU A 295 -14.60 -5.26 -0.93
CA LEU A 295 -13.86 -6.44 -0.55
C LEU A 295 -14.57 -7.13 0.62
N ASP A 296 -14.86 -8.42 0.49
CA ASP A 296 -15.66 -9.20 1.46
C ASP A 296 -15.09 -9.20 2.89
N PHE A 297 -13.78 -9.01 2.99
CA PHE A 297 -13.05 -8.94 4.24
C PHE A 297 -13.01 -7.52 4.82
N VAL A 298 -13.62 -6.51 4.22
CA VAL A 298 -13.65 -5.14 4.75
C VAL A 298 -15.04 -4.84 5.34
N VAL A 299 -15.05 -4.22 6.51
CA VAL A 299 -16.24 -3.78 7.24
C VAL A 299 -16.12 -2.30 7.50
N THR A 300 -17.24 -1.59 7.45
CA THR A 300 -17.30 -0.25 8.02
C THR A 300 -17.76 -0.36 9.47
N SER A 301 -16.96 0.11 10.41
CA SER A 301 -17.30 0.13 11.83
C SER A 301 -18.61 0.87 12.07
N HIS A 302 -19.56 0.24 12.76
CA HIS A 302 -20.83 0.89 13.10
C HIS A 302 -20.68 2.05 14.11
N PHE A 303 -19.56 2.13 14.82
CA PHE A 303 -19.35 3.10 15.91
C PHE A 303 -18.72 4.41 15.45
N ASN A 304 -17.76 4.37 14.51
CA ASN A 304 -17.00 5.54 14.07
C ASN A 304 -16.95 5.72 12.54
N GLY A 305 -17.49 4.78 11.76
CA GLY A 305 -17.45 4.83 10.30
C GLY A 305 -16.09 4.49 9.67
N ASN A 306 -15.10 4.06 10.47
CA ASN A 306 -13.78 3.68 9.99
C ASN A 306 -13.80 2.32 9.28
N ILE A 307 -12.81 2.10 8.41
CA ILE A 307 -12.60 0.83 7.72
C ILE A 307 -11.94 -0.16 8.68
N GLU A 308 -12.54 -1.34 8.84
CA GLU A 308 -12.02 -2.48 9.58
C GLU A 308 -11.87 -3.68 8.64
N ILE A 309 -10.92 -4.57 8.87
CA ILE A 309 -10.64 -5.76 8.06
C ILE A 309 -11.09 -7.04 8.79
N LYS A 310 -12.26 -7.61 8.48
CA LYS A 310 -12.70 -8.95 8.93
C LYS A 310 -11.62 -10.00 8.65
N PRO A 311 -11.36 -10.95 9.57
CA PRO A 311 -10.51 -12.07 9.23
C PRO A 311 -11.31 -12.94 8.25
N ASN A 312 -10.65 -13.46 7.23
CA ASN A 312 -11.24 -14.53 6.46
C ASN A 312 -11.45 -15.71 7.43
N ARG A 313 -12.70 -16.10 7.69
CA ARG A 313 -12.96 -17.39 8.31
C ARG A 313 -12.68 -18.40 7.20
N PRO A 314 -11.69 -19.29 7.31
CA PRO A 314 -11.62 -20.40 6.37
C PRO A 314 -13.01 -21.06 6.38
N ASN A 315 -13.64 -21.12 5.21
CA ASN A 315 -14.98 -21.67 5.04
C ASN A 315 -14.95 -23.18 5.32
N TYR A 316 -14.83 -23.57 6.60
CA TYR A 316 -15.13 -24.92 7.05
C TYR A 316 -16.64 -25.23 6.99
N LEU A 317 -17.47 -24.21 6.69
CA LEU A 317 -18.91 -24.38 6.54
C LEU A 317 -19.35 -24.71 5.10
N SER A 318 -18.49 -24.55 4.08
CA SER A 318 -18.83 -24.99 2.71
C SER A 318 -18.68 -26.51 2.51
N GLU A 319 -18.03 -27.22 3.44
CA GLU A 319 -17.91 -28.69 3.42
C GLU A 319 -18.96 -29.42 4.27
N LEU A 320 -19.76 -28.71 5.05
CA LEU A 320 -20.95 -29.30 5.67
C LEU A 320 -22.08 -29.29 4.64
N GLN A 321 -22.09 -30.32 3.79
CA GLN A 321 -23.24 -30.60 2.93
C GLN A 321 -24.53 -30.53 3.77
N SER A 322 -25.58 -29.90 3.24
CA SER A 322 -26.88 -29.79 3.93
C SER A 322 -27.48 -31.16 4.32
N SER A 323 -27.00 -32.23 3.68
CA SER A 323 -27.29 -33.64 4.01
C SER A 323 -26.79 -34.06 5.39
N THR A 324 -25.72 -33.45 5.91
CA THR A 324 -25.13 -33.81 7.22
C THR A 324 -25.81 -33.10 8.39
N ILE A 325 -26.47 -31.96 8.14
CA ILE A 325 -27.15 -31.14 9.17
C ILE A 325 -28.61 -31.57 9.36
N LYS A 326 -29.26 -32.09 8.31
CA LYS A 326 -30.66 -32.56 8.35
C LYS A 326 -30.98 -33.52 9.50
N PRO A 327 -30.18 -34.55 9.80
CA PRO A 327 -30.49 -35.50 10.88
C PRO A 327 -30.38 -34.86 12.27
N ILE A 328 -29.50 -33.87 12.45
CA ILE A 328 -29.26 -33.21 13.75
C ILE A 328 -30.39 -32.21 14.06
N ALA A 329 -30.92 -31.55 13.03
CA ALA A 329 -32.04 -30.62 13.16
C ALA A 329 -33.39 -31.32 13.43
N GLU A 330 -33.55 -32.57 13.02
CA GLU A 330 -34.77 -33.34 13.31
C GLU A 330 -34.87 -33.78 14.78
N VAL A 331 -33.75 -34.02 15.45
CA VAL A 331 -33.71 -34.48 16.85
C VAL A 331 -33.85 -33.32 17.84
N ASN A 332 -33.54 -32.09 17.43
CA ASN A 332 -33.60 -30.91 18.29
C ASN A 332 -34.81 -30.03 17.92
N ARG A 333 -35.98 -30.32 18.51
CA ARG A 333 -37.16 -29.43 18.52
C ARG A 333 -37.36 -28.88 19.94
N PRO A 334 -36.73 -27.75 20.32
CA PRO A 334 -36.81 -27.30 21.71
C PRO A 334 -38.15 -26.66 22.10
N TRP A 335 -39.08 -26.40 21.16
CA TRP A 335 -40.35 -25.75 21.49
C TRP A 335 -41.50 -26.18 20.58
N LEU A 336 -42.22 -27.23 20.97
CA LEU A 336 -43.63 -27.47 20.60
C LEU A 336 -44.33 -28.08 21.82
N ASN A 337 -44.56 -27.24 22.83
CA ASN A 337 -45.62 -27.47 23.80
C ASN A 337 -46.85 -26.69 23.32
N ARG A 338 -47.86 -27.41 22.83
CA ARG A 338 -49.29 -27.15 23.08
C ARG A 338 -50.08 -28.42 22.83
#